data_AF-W1FB39-F1
#
_entry.id   AF-W1FB39-F1
#
_cell.length_a   1.000
_cell.length_b   1.000
_cell.length_c   1.000
_cell.angle_alpha   90.00
_cell.angle_beta   90.00
_cell.angle_gamma   90.00
#
_symmetry.space_group_name_H-M   'P 1'
#
loop_
_entity.id
_entity.type
_entity.pdbx_description
1 polymer ?
#
loop_
_entity_poly.entity_id
_entity_poly.type
_entity_poly.pdbx_seq_one_letter_code
_entity_poly.pdbx_strand_id
1 'polypeptide(L)'
;MPYLPVIIHTQQEAMISGCNGFYFGNESPTFQMELTEQYPSKALLLIAEQNTECIIGSAFCLIIHNNDVRFAVNLDALSRSGVKVNPDVLMLARKKNDG
;
A
#
# COMPACT_ATOMS: atom_id res chain seq x y z
N MET A 1 14.60 -16.58 1.40
CA MET A 1 13.32 -17.16 0.96
C MET A 1 12.59 -16.10 0.14
N PRO A 2 12.09 -16.40 -1.07
CA PRO A 2 11.25 -15.46 -1.80
C PRO A 2 9.94 -15.27 -1.02
N TYR A 3 9.48 -14.02 -0.92
CA TYR A 3 8.18 -13.71 -0.34
C TYR A 3 7.09 -14.24 -1.27
N LEU A 4 6.22 -15.13 -0.77
CA LEU A 4 5.08 -15.65 -1.53
C LEU A 4 3.83 -14.86 -1.10
N PRO A 5 3.21 -14.09 -2.02
CA PRO A 5 1.99 -13.38 -1.68
C PRO A 5 0.84 -14.37 -1.46
N VAL A 6 -0.02 -14.06 -0.49
CA VAL A 6 -1.32 -14.72 -0.33
C VAL A 6 -2.34 -13.90 -1.12
N ILE A 7 -3.07 -14.55 -2.03
CA ILE A 7 -4.15 -13.90 -2.77
C ILE A 7 -5.39 -13.88 -1.89
N ILE A 8 -5.98 -12.68 -1.75
CA ILE A 8 -7.14 -12.43 -0.90
C ILE A 8 -8.28 -11.96 -1.81
N HIS A 9 -9.39 -12.67 -1.79
CA HIS A 9 -10.58 -12.36 -2.59
C HIS A 9 -11.70 -11.72 -1.76
N THR A 10 -11.69 -11.91 -0.44
CA THR A 10 -12.73 -11.42 0.46
C THR A 10 -12.18 -10.75 1.70
N GLN A 11 -12.98 -9.91 2.36
CA GLN A 11 -12.58 -9.30 3.63
C GLN A 11 -12.33 -10.36 4.71
N GLN A 12 -13.15 -11.43 4.74
CA GLN A 12 -12.98 -12.53 5.69
C GLN A 12 -11.63 -13.24 5.52
N GLU A 13 -11.23 -13.52 4.27
CA GLU A 13 -9.90 -14.08 3.97
C GLU A 13 -8.77 -13.15 4.43
N ALA A 14 -8.94 -11.84 4.26
CA ALA A 14 -7.97 -10.86 4.72
C ALA A 14 -7.76 -10.99 6.24
N MET A 15 -8.84 -11.07 7.02
CA MET A 15 -8.78 -11.12 8.48
C MET A 15 -8.07 -12.37 9.02
N ILE A 16 -8.28 -13.52 8.37
CA ILE A 16 -7.68 -14.79 8.82
C ILE A 16 -6.25 -15.00 8.32
N SER A 17 -5.86 -14.35 7.21
CA SER A 17 -4.52 -14.54 6.61
C SER A 17 -3.39 -13.89 7.42
N GLY A 18 -3.70 -12.92 8.28
CA GLY A 18 -2.72 -12.33 9.20
C GLY A 18 -1.58 -11.57 8.51
N CYS A 19 -1.84 -10.99 7.34
CA CYS A 19 -0.91 -10.22 6.53
C CYS A 19 -0.21 -9.09 7.31
N ASN A 20 1.05 -8.83 6.95
CA ASN A 20 1.81 -7.65 7.39
C ASN A 20 1.66 -6.46 6.45
N GLY A 21 1.02 -6.67 5.30
CA GLY A 21 0.66 -5.62 4.37
C GLY A 21 -0.31 -6.10 3.31
N PHE A 22 -1.05 -5.15 2.74
CA PHE A 22 -1.92 -5.36 1.59
C PHE A 22 -1.38 -4.64 0.37
N TYR A 23 -1.48 -5.34 -0.75
CA TYR A 23 -1.23 -4.82 -2.07
C TYR A 23 -2.55 -4.85 -2.83
N PHE A 24 -3.15 -3.69 -3.04
CA PHE A 24 -4.43 -3.52 -3.71
C PHE A 24 -4.20 -3.30 -5.20
N GLY A 25 -4.82 -4.12 -6.03
CA GLY A 25 -4.77 -3.98 -7.48
C GLY A 25 -5.83 -3.01 -7.97
N ASN A 26 -7.10 -3.38 -7.81
CA ASN A 26 -8.26 -2.71 -8.42
C ASN A 26 -9.32 -2.29 -7.38
N GLU A 27 -9.05 -2.51 -6.09
CA GLU A 27 -9.96 -2.21 -5.00
C GLU A 27 -10.07 -0.70 -4.80
N SER A 28 -11.29 -0.18 -4.62
CA SER A 28 -11.52 1.26 -4.49
C SER A 28 -10.83 1.84 -3.25
N PRO A 29 -10.44 3.13 -3.26
CA PRO A 29 -9.85 3.77 -2.09
C PRO A 29 -10.73 3.68 -0.82
N THR A 30 -12.06 3.70 -0.99
CA THR A 30 -13.02 3.50 0.11
C THR A 30 -12.94 2.08 0.68
N PHE A 31 -12.91 1.05 -0.17
CA PHE A 31 -12.76 -0.33 0.28
C PHE A 31 -11.42 -0.57 0.98
N GLN A 32 -10.33 0.02 0.47
CA GLN A 32 -9.00 -0.06 1.11
C GLN A 32 -9.05 0.46 2.56
N MET A 33 -9.73 1.59 2.76
CA MET A 33 -9.92 2.20 4.08
C MET A 33 -10.80 1.31 4.98
N GLU A 34 -11.97 0.88 4.50
CA GLU A 34 -12.89 0.01 5.26
C GLU A 34 -12.26 -1.32 5.67
N LEU A 35 -11.46 -1.94 4.78
CA LEU A 35 -10.74 -3.17 5.09
C LEU A 35 -9.72 -2.94 6.21
N THR A 36 -8.99 -1.83 6.14
CA THR A 36 -7.93 -1.47 7.10
C THR A 36 -8.51 -1.14 8.46
N GLU A 37 -9.63 -0.41 8.53
CA GLU A 37 -10.29 -0.05 9.79
C GLU A 37 -10.82 -1.29 10.54
N GLN A 38 -11.26 -2.30 9.80
CA GLN A 38 -11.73 -3.57 10.38
C GLN A 38 -10.59 -4.56 10.66
N TYR A 39 -9.38 -4.28 10.18
CA TYR A 39 -8.24 -5.17 10.35
C TYR A 39 -7.78 -5.20 11.82
N PRO A 40 -7.53 -6.40 12.40
CA PRO A 40 -7.04 -6.50 13.78
C PRO A 40 -5.79 -5.64 13.97
N SER A 41 -5.78 -4.84 15.05
CA SER A 41 -4.74 -3.84 15.33
C SER A 41 -3.33 -4.44 15.27
N LYS A 42 -2.68 -4.23 14.12
CA LYS A 42 -1.29 -4.59 13.81
C LYS A 42 -0.73 -3.54 12.85
N ALA A 43 0.58 -3.34 12.90
CA ALA A 43 1.28 -2.52 11.93
C ALA A 43 1.11 -3.14 10.53
N LEU A 44 0.52 -2.38 9.59
CA LEU A 44 0.08 -2.89 8.29
C LEU A 44 0.59 -1.97 7.17
N LEU A 45 1.39 -2.50 6.25
CA LEU A 45 1.84 -1.77 5.07
C LEU A 45 0.76 -1.78 3.99
N LEU A 46 0.35 -0.63 3.48
CA LEU A 46 -0.73 -0.51 2.49
C LEU A 46 -0.20 0.09 1.19
N ILE A 47 -0.29 -0.67 0.10
CA ILE A 47 0.16 -0.27 -1.25
C ILE A 47 -1.02 -0.46 -2.22
N ALA A 48 -1.28 0.51 -3.10
CA ALA A 48 -2.32 0.39 -4.13
C ALA A 48 -1.80 0.74 -5.54
N GLU A 49 -2.26 0.03 -6.57
CA GLU A 49 -2.01 0.38 -7.98
C GLU A 49 -3.02 1.41 -8.50
N GLN A 50 -4.33 1.16 -8.34
CA GLN A 50 -5.38 2.01 -8.90
C GLN A 50 -5.91 3.05 -7.90
N ASN A 51 -5.01 3.88 -7.38
CA ASN A 51 -5.32 4.99 -6.47
C ASN A 51 -4.36 6.17 -6.67
N THR A 52 -4.24 6.66 -7.91
CA THR A 52 -3.20 7.64 -8.27
C THR A 52 -3.35 9.00 -7.59
N GLU A 53 -4.56 9.36 -7.15
CA GLU A 53 -4.81 10.59 -6.38
C GLU A 53 -4.27 10.50 -4.94
N CYS A 54 -4.23 9.28 -4.37
CA CYS A 54 -3.65 8.98 -3.06
C CYS A 54 -4.18 9.84 -1.89
N ILE A 55 -5.46 10.25 -1.94
CA ILE A 55 -6.08 11.13 -0.93
C ILE A 55 -6.60 10.33 0.27
N ILE A 56 -7.13 9.12 0.03
CA ILE A 56 -7.63 8.19 1.05
C ILE A 56 -7.23 6.75 0.69
N GLY A 57 -7.44 5.81 1.62
CA GLY A 57 -7.11 4.39 1.41
C GLY A 57 -5.66 4.09 1.77
N SER A 58 -4.86 3.65 0.79
CA SER A 58 -3.49 3.21 1.01
C SER A 58 -2.49 4.33 1.34
N ALA A 59 -1.44 3.97 2.09
CA ALA A 59 -0.36 4.88 2.43
C ALA A 59 0.61 5.12 1.26
N PHE A 60 0.83 4.11 0.41
CA PHE A 60 1.63 4.19 -0.80
C PHE A 60 0.74 3.91 -2.01
N CYS A 61 0.73 4.82 -2.98
CA CYS A 61 -0.05 4.65 -4.19
C CYS A 61 0.87 4.68 -5.40
N LEU A 62 0.92 3.58 -6.14
CA LEU A 62 1.78 3.44 -7.30
C LEU A 62 1.24 4.27 -8.47
N ILE A 63 2.18 4.84 -9.22
CA ILE A 63 1.92 5.56 -10.46
C ILE A 63 2.74 4.82 -11.52
N ILE A 64 2.10 3.88 -12.20
CA ILE A 64 2.73 2.96 -13.15
C ILE A 64 2.51 3.50 -14.57
N HIS A 65 3.60 3.79 -15.27
CA HIS A 65 3.58 4.16 -16.68
C HIS A 65 4.66 3.36 -17.43
N ASN A 66 4.24 2.44 -18.30
CA ASN A 66 5.12 1.52 -19.02
C ASN A 66 6.05 0.76 -18.05
N ASN A 67 7.37 0.95 -18.17
CA ASN A 67 8.39 0.36 -17.30
C ASN A 67 8.80 1.26 -16.12
N ASP A 68 8.23 2.46 -16.00
CA ASP A 68 8.53 3.40 -14.93
C ASP A 68 7.46 3.28 -13.83
N VAL A 69 7.88 2.91 -12.61
CA VAL A 69 7.04 2.90 -11.42
C VAL A 69 7.48 4.01 -10.48
N ARG A 70 6.58 4.95 -10.21
CA ARG A 70 6.71 5.94 -9.13
C ARG A 70 5.64 5.67 -8.08
N PHE A 71 5.65 6.43 -6.99
CA PHE A 71 4.55 6.40 -6.04
C PHE A 71 4.32 7.76 -5.38
N ALA A 72 3.08 7.99 -4.99
CA ALA A 72 2.68 9.02 -4.05
C ALA A 72 2.61 8.42 -2.63
N VAL A 73 2.74 9.27 -1.62
CA VAL A 73 2.61 8.87 -0.21
C VAL A 73 1.53 9.72 0.45
N ASN A 74 0.57 9.05 1.06
CA ASN A 74 -0.37 9.67 1.97
C ASN A 74 0.20 9.62 3.39
N LEU A 75 0.72 10.75 3.87
CA LEU A 75 1.37 10.83 5.19
C LEU A 75 0.40 10.59 6.34
N ASP A 76 -0.86 10.96 6.17
CA ASP A 76 -1.92 10.78 7.16
C ASP A 76 -2.27 9.29 7.33
N ALA A 77 -2.50 8.58 6.22
CA ALA A 77 -2.66 7.13 6.22
C ALA A 77 -1.41 6.40 6.73
N LEU A 78 -0.21 6.85 6.35
CA LEU A 78 1.04 6.29 6.85
C LEU A 78 1.18 6.44 8.37
N SER A 79 0.81 7.59 8.92
CA SER A 79 0.89 7.83 10.38
C SER A 79 -0.03 6.90 11.18
N ARG A 80 -1.18 6.52 10.62
CA ARG A 80 -2.15 5.59 11.25
C ARG A 80 -1.83 4.11 11.02
N SER A 81 -1.02 3.78 10.02
CA SER A 81 -0.70 2.40 9.64
C SER A 81 0.06 1.61 10.71
N GLY A 82 0.67 2.29 11.70
CA GLY A 82 1.52 1.67 12.71
C GLY A 82 2.89 1.18 12.19
N VAL A 83 3.15 1.24 10.88
CA VAL A 83 4.47 0.90 10.32
C VAL A 83 5.46 2.05 10.49
N LYS A 84 6.73 1.71 10.73
CA LYS A 84 7.82 2.68 10.71
C LYS A 84 8.54 2.58 9.37
N VAL A 85 8.59 3.69 8.67
CA VAL A 85 9.21 3.77 7.34
C VAL A 85 10.41 4.69 7.39
N ASN A 86 11.55 4.23 6.84
CA ASN A 86 12.71 5.09 6.65
C ASN A 86 12.38 6.12 5.55
N PRO A 87 12.53 7.44 5.80
CA PRO A 87 12.30 8.49 4.79
C PRO A 87 13.11 8.30 3.50
N ASP A 88 14.24 7.60 3.53
CA ASP A 88 15.04 7.26 2.35
C ASP A 88 14.24 6.46 1.30
N VAL A 89 13.12 5.81 1.69
CA VAL A 89 12.21 5.16 0.75
C VAL A 89 11.72 6.13 -0.33
N LEU A 90 11.56 7.42 -0.01
CA LEU A 90 11.12 8.44 -0.96
C LEU A 90 12.11 8.65 -2.10
N MET A 91 13.36 8.21 -1.95
CA MET A 91 14.33 8.18 -3.04
C MET A 91 13.95 7.19 -4.14
N LEU A 92 13.22 6.11 -3.81
CA LEU A 92 12.72 5.13 -4.78
C LEU A 92 11.61 5.72 -5.68
N ALA A 93 10.88 6.73 -5.20
CA ALA A 93 9.87 7.44 -6.00
C ALA A 93 10.50 8.41 -7.03
N ARG A 94 11.79 8.74 -6.85
CA ARG A 94 12.51 9.61 -7.80
C ARG A 94 12.95 8.76 -8.98
N LYS A 95 12.76 9.29 -10.19
CA LYS A 95 13.42 8.73 -11.38
C LYS A 95 14.92 8.77 -11.09
N LYS A 96 15.64 7.67 -11.34
CA LYS A 96 17.09 7.75 -11.45
C LYS A 96 17.33 8.74 -12.59
N ASN A 97 17.79 9.95 -12.27
CA ASN A 97 18.37 10.80 -13.28
C ASN A 97 19.62 10.02 -13.71
N ASP A 98 19.55 9.33 -14.84
CA ASP A 98 20.74 8.86 -15.52
C ASP A 98 21.59 10.11 -15.77
N GLY A 99 22.76 10.14 -15.11
CA GLY A 99 23.77 11.17 -15.34
C GLY A 99 24.37 11.05 -16.72
#